data_AF-A0A977KAG9-F1
#
_entry.id   AF-A0A977KAG9-F1
#
_cell.length_a   1.000
_cell.length_b   1.000
_cell.length_c   1.000
_cell.angle_alpha   90.00
_cell.angle_beta   90.00
_cell.angle_gamma   90.00
#
_symmetry.space_group_name_H-M   'P 1'
#
loop_
_entity.id
_entity.type
_entity.pdbx_description
1 polymer ?
#
loop_
_entity_poly.entity_id
_entity_poly.type
_entity_poly.pdbx_seq_one_letter_code
_entity_poly.pdbx_strand_id
1 'polypeptide(L)' 'MKTKYKIKVRWADGKIEDYELVYDKKADDWIIRKPGFFGATFVTRVTSTNLKEIEDALESAVGKAVKQVKLI' A
#
# COMPACT_ATOMS: atom_id res chain seq x y z
N MET A 1 2.87 1.91 19.42
CA MET A 1 2.24 2.22 18.11
C MET A 1 2.66 1.16 17.11
N LYS A 2 1.71 0.56 16.37
CA LYS A 2 2.04 -0.37 15.28
C LYS A 2 2.69 0.45 14.15
N THR A 3 3.95 0.17 13.85
CA THR A 3 4.73 0.85 12.78
C THR A 3 4.53 0.19 11.42
N LYS A 4 3.71 -0.86 11.35
CA LYS A 4 3.47 -1.64 10.14
C LYS A 4 2.06 -2.21 10.11
N TYR A 5 1.41 -2.11 8.95
CA TYR A 5 0.15 -2.78 8.63
C TYR A 5 0.31 -3.65 7.41
N LYS A 6 -0.45 -4.75 7.33
CA LYS A 6 -0.60 -5.50 6.09
C LYS A 6 -1.83 -4.98 5.36
N ILE A 7 -1.73 -4.84 4.06
CA ILE A 7 -2.79 -4.36 3.19
C ILE A 7 -3.09 -5.45 2.17
N LYS A 8 -4.36 -5.79 1.98
CA LYS A 8 -4.83 -6.54 0.82
C LYS A 8 -5.48 -5.59 -0.16
N VAL A 9 -4.99 -5.61 -1.39
CA VAL A 9 -5.49 -4.79 -2.49
C VAL A 9 -6.19 -5.73 -3.47
N ARG A 10 -7.46 -5.46 -3.74
CA ARG A 10 -8.18 -6.08 -4.85
C ARG A 10 -8.22 -5.08 -5.99
N TRP A 11 -7.66 -5.46 -7.12
CA TRP A 11 -7.66 -4.67 -8.35
C TRP A 11 -8.97 -4.83 -9.11
N ALA A 12 -9.24 -3.89 -10.02
CA ALA A 12 -10.42 -3.94 -10.89
C ALA A 12 -10.43 -5.18 -11.81
N ASP A 13 -9.26 -5.71 -12.18
CA ASP A 13 -9.09 -6.94 -12.97
C ASP A 13 -9.39 -8.23 -12.16
N GLY A 14 -9.74 -8.11 -10.88
CA GLY A 14 -10.06 -9.22 -9.99
C GLY A 14 -8.85 -9.81 -9.27
N LYS A 15 -7.62 -9.38 -9.59
CA LYS A 15 -6.41 -9.83 -8.88
C LYS A 15 -6.40 -9.30 -7.46
N ILE A 16 -5.92 -10.14 -6.54
CA ILE A 16 -5.72 -9.76 -5.14
C ILE A 16 -4.22 -9.83 -4.88
N GLU A 17 -3.67 -8.75 -4.38
CA GLU A 17 -2.25 -8.64 -4.07
C GLU A 17 -2.05 -8.14 -2.64
N ASP A 18 -1.06 -8.71 -1.97
CA ASP A 18 -0.67 -8.29 -0.63
C ASP A 18 0.37 -7.16 -0.72
N TYR A 19 0.21 -6.15 0.14
CA TYR A 19 1.07 -5.00 0.32
C TYR A 19 1.34 -4.78 1.80
N GLU A 20 2.34 -3.98 2.12
CA GLU A 20 2.67 -3.59 3.48
C GLU A 20 2.72 -2.06 3.57
N LEU A 21 2.07 -1.51 4.59
CA LEU A 21 2.19 -0.11 4.97
C LEU A 21 3.19 -0.02 6.11
N VAL A 22 4.24 0.78 5.98
CA VAL A 22 5.28 0.94 6.99
C VAL A 22 5.45 2.41 7.29
N TYR A 23 5.38 2.79 8.57
CA TYR A 23 5.61 4.16 8.96
C TYR A 23 7.12 4.46 8.98
N ASP A 24 7.53 5.45 8.20
CA ASP A 24 8.88 5.99 8.20
C ASP A 24 8.97 7.21 9.11
N LYS A 25 9.54 7.00 10.30
CA LYS A 25 9.75 8.05 11.30
C LYS A 25 10.69 9.16 10.84
N LYS A 26 11.55 8.94 9.85
CA LYS A 26 12.47 9.97 9.36
C LYS A 26 11.78 10.95 8.44
N ALA A 27 10.87 10.45 7.60
CA ALA A 27 10.11 11.24 6.65
C ALA A 27 8.77 11.74 7.24
N ASP A 28 8.33 11.20 8.38
CA ASP A 28 7.00 11.41 8.96
C ASP A 28 5.86 10.96 8.02
N ASP A 29 6.13 9.95 7.20
CA ASP A 29 5.24 9.45 6.15
C ASP A 29 5.01 7.94 6.28
N TRP A 30 3.97 7.44 5.62
CA TRP A 30 3.74 6.01 5.45
C TRP A 30 4.20 5.54 4.07
N ILE A 31 4.93 4.45 4.05
CA ILE A 31 5.47 3.84 2.84
C ILE A 31 4.67 2.59 2.52
N ILE A 32 4.17 2.50 1.29
CA ILE A 32 3.57 1.29 0.73
C ILE A 32 4.66 0.53 -0.01
N ARG A 33 4.82 -0.74 0.37
CA ARG A 33 5.77 -1.66 -0.26
C ARG A 33 5.09 -2.99 -0.59
N LYS A 34 5.49 -3.60 -1.69
CA LYS A 34 5.00 -4.91 -2.12
C LYS A 34 6.01 -5.98 -1.69
N PRO A 35 5.63 -6.96 -0.85
CA PRO A 35 6.50 -8.08 -0.52
C PRO A 35 6.74 -8.92 -1.79
N GLY A 36 8.00 -9.13 -2.15
CA GLY A 36 8.42 -9.97 -3.27
C GLY A 36 9.47 -10.99 -2.85
N PHE A 37 9.80 -11.90 -3.77
CA PHE A 37 10.76 -12.99 -3.53
C PHE A 37 12.18 -12.48 -3.17
N PHE A 38 12.59 -11.36 -3.77
CA PHE A 38 13.89 -10.71 -3.51
C PHE A 38 13.80 -9.56 -2.48
N GLY A 39 12.76 -9.55 -1.65
CA GLY A 39 12.51 -8.50 -0.65
C GLY A 39 11.32 -7.61 -0.99
N ALA A 40 11.06 -6.62 -0.14
CA ALA A 40 9.95 -5.70 -0.33
C ALA A 40 10.33 -4.57 -1.30
N THR A 41 9.57 -4.43 -2.37
CA THR A 41 9.74 -3.36 -3.37
C THR A 41 8.96 -2.13 -2.93
N PHE A 42 9.59 -0.95 -2.94
CA PHE A 42 8.90 0.32 -2.73
C PHE A 42 7.88 0.56 -3.85
N VAL A 43 6.68 0.99 -3.51
CA VAL A 43 5.60 1.24 -4.47
C VAL A 43 5.28 2.73 -4.49
N THR A 44 4.89 3.27 -3.34
CA THR A 44 4.50 4.67 -3.19
C THR A 44 4.52 5.09 -1.71
N ARG A 45 4.26 6.37 -1.45
CA ARG A 45 4.13 6.96 -0.12
C ARG A 45 2.77 7.60 0.06
N VAL A 46 2.27 7.60 1.28
CA VAL A 46 1.03 8.24 1.71
C VAL A 46 1.26 8.93 3.05
N THR A 47 0.56 10.03 3.29
CA THR A 47 0.71 10.81 4.52
C THR A 47 -0.10 10.22 5.68
N SER A 48 -1.08 9.37 5.39
CA SER A 48 -1.97 8.79 6.40
C SER A 48 -2.29 7.31 6.15
N THR A 49 -2.97 6.68 7.10
CA THR A 49 -3.50 5.31 6.96
C THR A 49 -4.93 5.30 6.40
N ASN A 50 -5.37 6.38 5.74
CA ASN A 50 -6.69 6.46 5.13
C ASN A 50 -6.77 5.52 3.92
N LEU A 51 -7.77 4.64 3.90
CA LEU A 51 -7.95 3.66 2.83
C LEU A 51 -8.11 4.31 1.45
N LYS A 52 -8.81 5.44 1.37
CA LYS A 52 -9.02 6.14 0.10
C LYS A 52 -7.72 6.74 -0.45
N GLU A 53 -6.89 7.33 0.41
CA GLU A 53 -5.57 7.83 0.00
C GLU A 53 -4.66 6.69 -0.45
N ILE A 54 -4.70 5.55 0.25
CA ILE A 54 -3.96 4.36 -0.14
C ILE A 54 -4.42 3.83 -1.50
N GLU A 55 -5.73 3.81 -1.75
CA GLU A 55 -6.32 3.46 -3.05
C GLU A 55 -5.80 4.38 -4.15
N ASP A 56 -6.00 5.69 -4.02
CA ASP A 56 -5.59 6.69 -5.02
C ASP A 56 -4.07 6.63 -5.28
N ALA A 57 -3.25 6.49 -4.23
CA ALA A 57 -1.80 6.39 -4.36
C ALA A 57 -1.35 5.11 -5.06
N LEU A 58 -2.01 3.98 -4.78
CA LEU A 58 -1.77 2.71 -5.46
C LEU A 58 -2.20 2.75 -6.92
N GLU A 59 -3.35 3.36 -7.22
CA GLU A 59 -3.83 3.54 -8.58
C GLU A 59 -2.83 4.35 -9.41
N SER A 60 -2.37 5.47 -8.84
CA SER A 60 -1.39 6.35 -9.48
C SER A 60 -0.03 5.67 -9.67
N ALA A 61 0.45 4.92 -8.67
CA ALA A 61 1.77 4.29 -8.72
C ALA A 61 1.82 3.04 -9.63
N VAL A 62 0.75 2.25 -9.66
CA VAL A 62 0.68 0.99 -10.42
C VAL A 62 0.03 1.20 -11.80
N GLY A 63 -0.67 2.31 -12.01
CA GLY A 63 -1.40 2.59 -13.25
C GLY A 63 -2.60 1.67 -13.44
N LYS A 64 -3.21 1.19 -12.36
CA LYS A 64 -4.34 0.25 -12.38
C LYS A 64 -5.40 0.67 -11.38
N ALA A 65 -6.67 0.60 -11.78
CA ALA A 65 -7.78 0.90 -10.87
C ALA A 65 -7.85 -0.12 -9.72
N VAL A 66 -7.93 0.39 -8.50
CA VAL A 66 -8.11 -0.36 -7.27
C VAL A 66 -9.61 -0.51 -7.03
N LYS A 67 -10.05 -1.74 -6.83
CA LYS A 67 -11.46 -2.02 -6.52
C LYS A 67 -11.75 -1.90 -5.03
N GLN A 68 -10.79 -2.31 -4.20
CA GLN A 68 -10.93 -2.29 -2.76
C GLN A 68 -9.58 -2.46 -2.06
N VAL A 69 -9.35 -1.69 -1.01
CA VAL A 69 -8.24 -1.89 -0.07
C VAL A 69 -8.74 -2.32 1.30
N LYS A 70 -8.07 -3.30 1.91
CA LYS A 70 -8.37 -3.76 3.27
C LYS A 70 -7.10 -3.87 4.11
N LEU A 71 -7.11 -3.22 5.27
CA LEU A 71 -6.08 -3.39 6.31
C LEU A 71 -6.35 -4.69 7.10
N ILE A 72 -5.30 -5.48 7.33
CA ILE A 72 -5.32 -6.77 8.04
C ILE A 72 -4.21 -6.89 9.07
#